data_AF-A0AAU1P0M8-F1
#
_entry.id   AF-A0AAU1P0M8-F1
#
_cell.length_a   1.000
_cell.length_b   1.000
_cell.length_c   1.000
_cell.angle_alpha   90.00
_cell.angle_beta   90.00
_cell.angle_gamma   90.00
#
_symmetry.space_group_name_H-M   'P 1'
#
loop_
_entity.id
_entity.type
_entity.pdbx_description
1 polymer ?
#
loop_
_entity_poly.entity_id
_entity_poly.type
_entity_poly.pdbx_seq_one_letter_code
_entity_poly.pdbx_strand_id
1 'polypeptide(L)'
;MSAETSAAVGPVEGVSLFDADHPAPLIEAPRQRTRKTPKTTRGNFEMYAWLFMRLSGIVLVVLVLGHLLIQLVLDGGVTKIGFAFVAGRWASPFWQGWDLTMLWLAMLHGANGLRTVINDYAERVGTRLWLKGLLYTATVFTILLGTLVIFTFDPNIS
;
A
#
# COMPACT_ATOMS: atom_id res chain seq x y z
N MET A 1 10.63 -75.51 11.47
CA MET A 1 10.23 -74.38 10.60
C MET A 1 11.02 -73.17 11.06
N SER A 2 12.08 -72.81 10.34
CA SER A 2 12.88 -71.61 10.59
C SER A 2 12.80 -70.77 9.31
N ALA A 3 12.33 -69.54 9.41
CA ALA A 3 12.21 -68.63 8.27
C ALA A 3 13.56 -67.91 8.06
N GLU A 4 14.22 -68.17 6.93
CA GLU A 4 15.36 -67.38 6.49
C GLU A 4 14.83 -66.08 5.86
N THR A 5 15.19 -64.95 6.45
CA THR A 5 14.92 -63.63 5.89
C THR A 5 16.01 -63.33 4.86
N SER A 6 15.69 -63.46 3.58
CA SER A 6 16.61 -63.12 2.49
C SER A 6 16.75 -61.59 2.41
N ALA A 7 17.93 -61.07 2.77
CA ALA A 7 18.26 -59.66 2.65
C ALA A 7 18.44 -59.32 1.15
N ALA A 8 17.47 -58.60 0.59
CA ALA A 8 17.44 -58.17 -0.81
C ALA A 8 18.31 -56.91 -1.04
N VAL A 9 19.60 -56.96 -0.70
CA VAL A 9 20.56 -55.88 -1.02
C VAL A 9 21.77 -56.50 -1.72
N GLY A 10 21.87 -56.29 -3.03
CA GLY A 10 23.01 -56.72 -3.84
C GLY A 10 24.23 -55.79 -3.69
N PRO A 11 25.42 -56.17 -4.18
CA PRO A 11 26.71 -55.52 -3.89
C PRO A 11 26.94 -54.11 -4.48
N VAL A 12 25.89 -53.39 -4.86
CA VAL A 12 25.99 -52.15 -5.65
C VAL A 12 26.37 -50.91 -4.83
N GLU A 13 26.59 -51.03 -3.53
CA GLU A 13 26.91 -49.90 -2.63
C GLU A 13 28.38 -49.39 -2.73
N GLY A 14 29.22 -49.99 -3.58
CA GLY A 14 30.65 -49.66 -3.68
C GLY A 14 31.09 -48.88 -4.93
N VAL A 15 30.20 -48.62 -5.89
CA VAL A 15 30.59 -47.95 -7.14
C VAL A 15 30.48 -46.43 -6.96
N SER A 16 31.64 -45.76 -6.82
CA SER A 16 31.70 -44.31 -6.94
C SER A 16 31.29 -43.93 -8.36
N LEU A 17 30.13 -43.30 -8.53
CA LEU A 17 29.66 -42.80 -9.83
C LEU A 17 30.45 -41.57 -10.33
N PHE A 18 31.39 -41.09 -9.51
CA PHE A 18 32.15 -39.87 -9.77
C PHE A 18 33.64 -40.15 -9.50
N ASP A 19 34.48 -39.81 -10.47
CA ASP A 19 35.94 -39.99 -10.43
C ASP A 19 36.63 -38.64 -10.66
N ALA A 20 37.95 -38.59 -10.51
CA ALA A 20 38.74 -37.37 -10.75
C ALA A 20 38.54 -36.83 -12.19
N ASP A 21 38.35 -37.73 -13.16
CA ASP A 21 38.09 -37.38 -14.56
C ASP A 21 36.61 -37.11 -14.85
N HIS A 22 35.70 -37.48 -13.93
CA HIS A 22 34.25 -37.30 -14.05
C HIS A 22 33.65 -36.81 -12.71
N PRO A 23 33.91 -35.54 -12.33
CA PRO A 23 33.42 -35.01 -11.06
C PRO A 23 31.90 -34.87 -11.06
N ALA A 24 31.30 -34.94 -9.87
CA ALA A 24 29.86 -34.72 -9.69
C ALA A 24 29.42 -33.37 -10.29
N PRO A 25 28.28 -33.32 -11.02
CA PRO A 25 27.76 -32.06 -11.54
C PRO A 25 27.58 -31.06 -10.40
N LEU A 26 28.21 -29.89 -10.53
CA LEU A 26 28.02 -28.79 -9.59
C LEU A 26 26.55 -28.34 -9.66
N ILE A 27 25.75 -28.76 -8.68
CA ILE A 27 24.39 -28.25 -8.49
C ILE A 27 24.55 -26.85 -7.91
N GLU A 28 24.49 -25.84 -8.78
CA GLU A 28 24.39 -24.46 -8.33
C GLU A 28 23.15 -24.33 -7.43
N ALA A 29 23.34 -23.82 -6.22
CA ALA A 29 22.21 -23.59 -5.33
C ALA A 29 21.17 -22.73 -6.06
N PRO A 30 19.85 -23.03 -5.98
CA PRO A 30 18.79 -22.35 -6.76
C PRO A 30 18.73 -20.82 -6.63
N ARG A 31 19.49 -20.26 -5.68
CA ARG A 31 19.54 -18.85 -5.30
C ARG A 31 20.93 -18.21 -5.53
N GLN A 32 21.82 -18.86 -6.29
CA GLN A 32 23.05 -18.25 -6.78
C GLN A 32 22.69 -17.06 -7.68
N ARG A 33 23.02 -15.84 -7.22
CA ARG A 33 22.84 -14.61 -7.98
C ARG A 33 23.77 -14.65 -9.19
N THR A 34 23.22 -14.80 -10.39
CA THR A 34 23.99 -14.77 -11.62
C THR A 34 24.06 -13.35 -12.18
N ARG A 35 24.97 -13.13 -13.14
CA ARG A 35 25.05 -11.87 -13.92
C ARG A 35 23.74 -11.56 -14.68
N LYS A 36 22.87 -12.54 -14.88
CA LYS A 36 21.54 -12.41 -15.49
C LYS A 36 20.42 -12.14 -14.47
N THR A 37 20.68 -12.31 -13.18
CA THR A 37 19.72 -11.93 -12.15
C THR A 37 19.55 -10.41 -12.18
N PRO A 38 18.34 -9.87 -12.39
CA PRO A 38 18.12 -8.43 -12.40
C PRO A 38 18.71 -7.85 -11.11
N LYS A 39 19.61 -6.87 -11.25
CA LYS A 39 19.90 -5.99 -10.13
C LYS A 39 18.58 -5.34 -9.80
N THR A 40 17.91 -5.82 -8.76
CA THR A 40 16.87 -5.06 -8.08
C THR A 40 17.52 -3.70 -7.79
N THR A 41 17.23 -2.72 -8.63
CA THR A 41 17.59 -1.32 -8.43
C THR A 41 16.71 -0.86 -7.28
N ARG A 42 17.09 -1.28 -6.08
CA ARG A 42 16.28 -1.18 -4.86
C ARG A 42 16.54 0.19 -4.26
N GLY A 43 15.92 1.21 -4.84
CA GLY A 43 15.63 2.39 -4.05
C GLY A 43 14.71 1.99 -2.90
N ASN A 44 14.86 2.58 -1.72
CA ASN A 44 13.96 2.37 -0.56
C ASN A 44 12.52 2.85 -0.83
N PHE A 45 12.18 3.23 -2.07
CA PHE A 45 10.87 3.72 -2.46
C PHE A 45 9.74 2.73 -2.18
N GLU A 46 9.93 1.44 -2.49
CA GLU A 46 8.94 0.40 -2.16
C GLU A 46 8.73 0.29 -0.65
N MET A 47 9.81 0.39 0.14
CA MET A 47 9.75 0.38 1.60
C MET A 47 9.02 1.62 2.11
N TYR A 48 9.32 2.82 1.60
CA TYR A 48 8.64 4.06 1.99
C TYR A 48 7.17 4.06 1.61
N ALA A 49 6.82 3.59 0.40
CA ALA A 49 5.44 3.46 -0.04
C ALA A 49 4.68 2.43 0.81
N TRP A 50 5.32 1.30 1.13
CA TRP A 50 4.75 0.31 2.02
C TRP A 50 4.50 0.90 3.41
N LEU A 51 5.50 1.54 4.00
CA LEU A 51 5.43 2.14 5.34
C LEU A 51 4.36 3.23 5.40
N PHE A 52 4.32 4.10 4.38
CA PHE A 52 3.31 5.14 4.24
C PHE A 52 1.90 4.56 4.31
N MET A 53 1.58 3.55 3.51
CA MET A 53 0.23 2.95 3.50
C MET A 53 -0.18 2.39 4.87
N ARG A 54 0.78 1.89 5.66
CA ARG A 54 0.52 1.26 6.97
C ARG A 54 0.32 2.31 8.04
N LEU A 55 1.27 3.24 8.15
CA LEU A 55 1.21 4.32 9.12
C LEU A 55 0.04 5.26 8.84
N SER A 56 -0.16 5.64 7.58
CA SER A 56 -1.28 6.52 7.21
C SER A 56 -2.62 5.84 7.44
N GLY A 57 -2.74 4.52 7.22
CA GLY A 57 -3.95 3.76 7.52
C GLY A 57 -4.31 3.81 9.00
N ILE A 58 -3.34 3.58 9.90
CA ILE A 58 -3.55 3.64 11.35
C ILE A 58 -4.00 5.03 11.79
N VAL A 59 -3.32 6.08 11.31
CA VAL A 59 -3.69 7.47 11.61
C VAL A 59 -5.09 7.79 11.05
N LEU A 60 -5.40 7.34 9.84
CA LEU A 60 -6.71 7.54 9.21
C LEU A 60 -7.84 6.86 9.96
N VAL A 61 -7.63 5.71 10.61
CA VAL A 61 -8.66 5.09 11.46
C VAL A 61 -9.11 6.07 12.54
N VAL A 62 -8.18 6.70 13.25
CA VAL A 62 -8.51 7.67 14.30
C VAL A 62 -9.16 8.92 13.71
N LEU A 63 -8.55 9.47 12.66
CA LEU A 63 -9.04 10.71 12.03
C LEU A 63 -10.46 10.53 11.48
N VAL A 64 -10.67 9.53 10.62
CA VAL A 64 -11.94 9.30 9.92
C VAL A 64 -13.03 8.89 10.90
N LEU A 65 -12.77 7.96 11.82
CA LEU A 65 -13.79 7.56 12.80
C LEU A 65 -14.15 8.71 13.74
N GLY A 66 -13.16 9.48 14.20
CA GLY A 66 -13.42 10.69 15.00
C GLY A 66 -14.26 11.72 14.25
N HIS A 67 -13.96 11.95 12.97
CA HIS A 67 -14.76 12.84 12.12
C HIS A 67 -16.19 12.32 11.93
N LEU A 68 -16.37 11.03 11.58
CA LEU A 68 -17.70 10.45 11.44
C LEU A 68 -18.50 10.52 12.75
N LEU A 69 -17.87 10.26 13.89
CA LEU A 69 -18.52 10.34 15.20
C LEU A 69 -19.05 11.74 15.49
N ILE A 70 -18.20 12.76 15.32
CA ILE A 70 -18.57 14.16 15.58
C ILE A 70 -19.67 14.63 14.63
N GLN A 71 -19.61 14.22 13.36
CA GLN A 71 -20.55 14.68 12.33
C GLN A 71 -21.91 13.96 12.43
N LEU A 72 -21.93 12.65 12.69
CA LEU A 72 -23.16 11.85 12.62
C LEU A 72 -23.83 11.61 13.98
N VAL A 73 -23.05 11.51 15.06
CA VAL A 73 -23.55 11.02 16.35
C VAL A 73 -23.63 12.13 17.40
N LEU A 74 -22.65 13.02 17.44
CA LEU A 74 -22.59 14.11 18.42
C LEU A 74 -23.40 15.34 17.96
N ASP A 75 -23.70 16.23 18.92
CA ASP A 75 -24.30 17.56 18.69
C ASP A 75 -25.59 17.62 17.85
N GLY A 76 -26.40 16.55 17.88
CA GLY A 76 -27.69 16.48 17.16
C GLY A 76 -27.60 15.84 15.76
N GLY A 77 -26.44 15.30 15.40
CA GLY A 77 -26.21 14.53 14.18
C GLY A 77 -26.34 15.34 12.89
N VAL A 78 -26.62 14.64 11.78
CA VAL A 78 -26.61 15.23 10.42
C VAL A 78 -27.56 16.42 10.22
N THR A 79 -28.57 16.54 11.07
CA THR A 79 -29.57 17.62 10.99
C THR A 79 -29.04 18.99 11.44
N LYS A 80 -27.90 19.03 12.14
CA LYS A 80 -27.26 20.26 12.64
C LYS A 80 -26.07 20.69 11.79
N ILE A 81 -25.66 19.88 10.81
CA ILE A 81 -24.57 20.22 9.90
C ILE A 81 -25.05 21.33 8.97
N GLY A 82 -24.40 22.49 9.08
CA GLY A 82 -24.67 23.66 8.24
C GLY A 82 -23.51 24.64 8.30
N PHE A 83 -23.65 25.78 7.61
CA PHE A 83 -22.59 26.78 7.52
C PHE A 83 -22.11 27.25 8.90
N ALA A 84 -23.03 27.57 9.82
CA ALA A 84 -22.69 28.05 11.16
C ALA A 84 -21.91 27.00 11.99
N PHE A 85 -22.23 25.72 11.82
CA PHE A 85 -21.51 24.63 12.49
C PHE A 85 -20.08 24.51 11.95
N VAL A 86 -19.90 24.54 10.62
CA VAL A 86 -18.58 24.51 9.98
C VAL A 86 -17.77 25.74 10.37
N ALA A 87 -18.38 26.93 10.34
CA ALA A 87 -17.75 28.18 10.73
C ALA A 87 -17.27 28.17 12.17
N GLY A 88 -18.11 27.70 13.11
CA GLY A 88 -17.72 27.58 14.52
C GLY A 88 -16.56 26.60 14.73
N ARG A 89 -16.54 25.48 14.00
CA ARG A 89 -15.47 24.48 14.08
C ARG A 89 -14.17 25.01 13.46
N TRP A 90 -14.23 25.58 12.26
CA TRP A 90 -13.07 26.14 11.58
C TRP A 90 -12.57 27.47 12.18
N ALA A 91 -13.26 28.04 13.17
CA ALA A 91 -12.70 29.11 13.99
C ALA A 91 -11.49 28.66 14.84
N SER A 92 -11.32 27.35 15.08
CA SER A 92 -10.17 26.80 15.79
C SER A 92 -9.14 26.19 14.82
N PRO A 93 -7.84 26.53 14.94
CA PRO A 93 -6.79 25.97 14.10
C PRO A 93 -6.61 24.46 14.30
N PHE A 94 -7.03 23.93 15.45
CA PHE A 94 -7.01 22.48 15.71
C PHE A 94 -7.88 21.72 14.70
N TRP A 95 -9.09 22.20 14.44
CA TRP A 95 -10.01 21.52 13.54
C TRP A 95 -9.65 21.71 12.06
N GLN A 96 -9.12 22.88 11.70
CA GLN A 96 -8.52 23.08 10.38
C GLN A 96 -7.38 22.09 10.14
N GLY A 97 -6.47 21.93 11.12
CA GLY A 97 -5.37 20.97 11.05
C GLY A 97 -5.85 19.51 10.98
N TRP A 98 -6.89 19.16 11.75
CA TRP A 98 -7.51 17.83 11.71
C TRP A 98 -8.05 17.50 10.31
N ASP A 99 -8.89 18.39 9.76
CA ASP A 99 -9.53 18.19 8.47
C ASP A 99 -8.50 18.25 7.32
N LEU A 100 -7.49 19.13 7.41
CA LEU A 100 -6.39 19.21 6.44
C LEU A 100 -5.54 17.93 6.45
N THR A 101 -5.14 17.45 7.63
CA THR A 101 -4.34 16.23 7.75
C THR A 101 -5.11 15.03 7.21
N MET A 102 -6.40 14.95 7.51
CA MET A 102 -7.26 13.90 6.97
C MET A 102 -7.39 13.98 5.45
N LEU A 103 -7.64 15.18 4.89
CA LEU A 103 -7.71 15.39 3.44
C LEU A 103 -6.44 14.85 2.76
N TRP A 104 -5.27 15.29 3.22
CA TRP A 104 -4.00 14.89 2.61
C TRP A 104 -3.74 13.39 2.76
N LEU A 105 -3.88 12.85 3.97
CA LEU A 105 -3.63 11.43 4.21
C LEU A 105 -4.63 10.54 3.46
N ALA A 106 -5.92 10.87 3.46
CA ALA A 106 -6.96 10.07 2.81
C ALA A 106 -6.78 10.07 1.29
N MET A 107 -6.53 11.25 0.70
CA MET A 107 -6.32 11.36 -0.75
C MET A 107 -5.05 10.63 -1.19
N LEU A 108 -3.93 10.80 -0.49
CA LEU A 108 -2.67 10.14 -0.84
C LEU A 108 -2.72 8.62 -0.58
N HIS A 109 -3.36 8.18 0.51
CA HIS A 109 -3.55 6.76 0.80
C HIS A 109 -4.47 6.11 -0.24
N GLY A 110 -5.61 6.74 -0.54
CA GLY A 110 -6.56 6.28 -1.55
C GLY A 110 -5.95 6.24 -2.96
N ALA A 111 -5.21 7.28 -3.35
CA ALA A 111 -4.54 7.33 -4.65
C ALA A 111 -3.46 6.25 -4.79
N ASN A 112 -2.67 6.00 -3.74
CA ASN A 112 -1.68 4.92 -3.76
C ASN A 112 -2.33 3.52 -3.81
N GLY A 113 -3.41 3.31 -3.07
CA GLY A 113 -4.19 2.07 -3.12
C GLY A 113 -4.79 1.83 -4.52
N LEU A 114 -5.49 2.83 -5.06
CA LEU A 114 -6.14 2.75 -6.37
C LEU A 114 -5.12 2.63 -7.51
N ARG A 115 -3.93 3.23 -7.39
CA ARG A 115 -2.82 3.00 -8.33
C ARG A 115 -2.44 1.52 -8.41
N THR A 116 -2.37 0.83 -7.27
CA THR A 116 -2.08 -0.61 -7.21
C THR A 116 -3.19 -1.39 -7.90
N VAL A 117 -4.45 -1.12 -7.57
CA VAL A 117 -5.62 -1.73 -8.24
C VAL A 117 -5.57 -1.51 -9.76
N ILE A 118 -5.28 -0.29 -10.24
CA ILE A 118 -5.17 -0.02 -11.68
C ILE A 118 -4.03 -0.83 -12.31
N ASN A 119 -2.91 -1.01 -11.63
CA ASN A 119 -1.81 -1.83 -12.15
C ASN A 119 -2.18 -3.30 -12.27
N ASP A 120 -2.96 -3.81 -11.32
CA ASP A 120 -3.32 -5.22 -11.23
C ASP A 120 -4.47 -5.58 -12.17
N TYR A 121 -5.43 -4.67 -12.40
CA TYR A 121 -6.63 -4.95 -13.18
C TYR A 121 -6.67 -4.34 -14.59
N ALA A 122 -5.88 -3.29 -14.89
CA ALA A 122 -5.88 -2.71 -16.24
C ALA A 122 -4.89 -3.43 -17.15
N GLU A 123 -5.38 -4.35 -17.98
CA GLU A 123 -4.57 -5.16 -18.90
C GLU A 123 -3.94 -4.33 -20.03
N ARG A 124 -4.70 -3.38 -20.60
CA ARG A 124 -4.26 -2.56 -21.74
C ARG A 124 -3.45 -1.36 -21.28
N VAL A 125 -2.31 -1.13 -21.94
CA VAL A 125 -1.39 -0.01 -21.63
C VAL A 125 -2.09 1.35 -21.74
N GLY A 126 -2.90 1.55 -22.80
CA GLY A 126 -3.65 2.80 -22.99
C GLY A 126 -4.66 3.07 -21.88
N THR A 127 -5.45 2.06 -21.50
CA THR A 127 -6.41 2.15 -20.39
C THR A 127 -5.71 2.46 -19.07
N ARG A 128 -4.59 1.78 -18.79
CA ARG A 128 -3.78 2.02 -17.58
C ARG A 128 -3.24 3.45 -17.51
N LEU A 129 -2.79 4.00 -18.64
CA LEU A 129 -2.29 5.38 -18.72
C LEU A 129 -3.42 6.37 -18.40
N TRP A 130 -4.57 6.23 -19.06
CA TRP A 130 -5.73 7.11 -18.85
C TRP A 130 -6.26 7.05 -17.42
N LEU A 131 -6.42 5.85 -16.86
CA LEU A 131 -6.90 5.69 -15.49
C LEU A 131 -5.96 6.33 -14.46
N LYS A 132 -4.65 6.17 -14.63
CA LYS A 132 -3.67 6.84 -13.76
C LYS A 132 -3.66 8.35 -13.95
N GLY A 133 -3.77 8.82 -15.19
CA GLY A 133 -3.86 10.25 -15.49
C GLY A 133 -5.07 10.88 -14.78
N LEU A 134 -6.25 10.27 -14.93
CA LEU A 134 -7.47 10.70 -14.25
C LEU A 134 -7.31 10.67 -12.72
N LEU A 135 -6.77 9.58 -12.18
CA LEU A 135 -6.53 9.42 -10.74
C LEU A 135 -5.66 10.54 -10.18
N TYR A 136 -4.51 10.80 -10.80
CA TYR A 136 -3.59 11.84 -10.30
C TYR A 136 -4.17 13.24 -10.47
N THR A 137 -4.83 13.53 -11.59
CA THR A 137 -5.50 14.82 -11.80
C THR A 137 -6.57 15.06 -10.75
N ALA A 138 -7.47 14.08 -10.53
CA ALA A 138 -8.51 14.20 -9.52
C ALA A 138 -7.92 14.35 -8.10
N THR A 139 -6.87 13.58 -7.78
CA THR A 139 -6.20 13.64 -6.48
C THR A 139 -5.60 15.02 -6.21
N VAL A 140 -4.82 15.55 -7.15
CA VAL A 140 -4.19 16.87 -7.02
C VAL A 140 -5.25 17.96 -6.97
N PHE A 141 -6.25 17.90 -7.85
CA PHE A 141 -7.34 18.87 -7.87
C PHE A 141 -8.08 18.93 -6.53
N THR A 142 -8.50 17.79 -5.98
CA THR A 142 -9.21 17.73 -4.69
C THR A 142 -8.35 18.20 -3.53
N ILE A 143 -7.06 17.81 -3.48
CA ILE A 143 -6.15 18.28 -2.43
C ILE A 143 -6.00 19.80 -2.48
N LEU A 144 -5.75 20.37 -3.67
CA LEU A 144 -5.55 21.80 -3.82
C LEU A 144 -6.84 22.58 -3.51
N LEU A 145 -7.96 22.14 -4.06
CA LEU A 145 -9.26 22.78 -3.83
C LEU A 145 -9.64 22.73 -2.35
N GLY A 146 -9.52 21.56 -1.70
CA GLY A 146 -9.84 21.42 -0.28
C GLY A 146 -8.89 22.23 0.61
N THR A 147 -7.59 22.25 0.29
CA THR A 147 -6.61 23.06 1.02
C THR A 147 -6.93 24.55 0.87
N LEU A 148 -7.26 25.00 -0.34
CA LEU A 148 -7.69 26.37 -0.61
C LEU A 148 -8.92 26.72 0.22
N VAL A 149 -9.98 25.89 0.16
CA VAL A 149 -11.22 26.12 0.91
C VAL A 149 -10.98 26.25 2.41
N ILE A 150 -10.11 25.42 3.00
CA ILE A 150 -9.81 25.50 4.44
C ILE A 150 -9.14 26.83 4.80
N PHE A 151 -8.18 27.30 3.99
CA PHE A 151 -7.42 28.51 4.30
C PHE A 151 -8.08 29.82 3.85
N THR A 152 -8.97 29.77 2.85
CA THR A 152 -9.71 30.94 2.36
C THR A 152 -11.12 31.02 2.92
N PHE A 153 -11.48 30.19 3.89
CA PHE A 153 -12.80 30.23 4.52
C PHE A 153 -12.97 31.53 5.32
N ASP A 154 -14.00 32.30 4.98
CA ASP A 154 -14.40 33.48 5.72
C ASP A 154 -15.77 33.25 6.36
N PRO A 155 -15.86 33.24 7.71
CA PRO A 155 -17.13 33.05 8.41
C PRO A 155 -18.06 34.28 8.35
N ASN A 156 -17.58 35.44 7.88
CA ASN A 156 -18.32 36.71 7.89
C ASN A 156 -18.95 37.08 6.54
N ILE A 157 -18.85 36.20 5.54
CA ILE A 157 -19.57 36.38 4.27
C ILE A 157 -21.07 36.18 4.53
N SER A 158 -21.83 37.26 4.38
CA SER A 158 -23.29 37.32 4.53
C SER A 158 -24.01 36.78 3.31
#